data_AF-A0A1Q4FXC1-F1
#
_entry.id   AF-A0A1Q4FXC1-F1
#
_cell.length_a   1.000
_cell.length_b   1.000
_cell.length_c   1.000
_cell.angle_alpha   90.00
_cell.angle_beta   90.00
_cell.angle_gamma   90.00
#
_symmetry.space_group_name_H-M   'P 1'
#
loop_
_entity.id
_entity.type
_entity.pdbx_description
1 polymer ?
#
loop_
_entity_poly.entity_id
_entity_poly.type
_entity_poly.pdbx_seq_one_letter_code
_entity_poly.pdbx_strand_id
1 'polypeptide(L)'
;MDESTAEHYDKIRLELRRGAISVALLAALREPQYGYSLRKRLVEAGLDVDEGTLYPLLRRLEGQGLLHSEWREMQPRPRRYYHLNANGKKVLAELGRDWKALDMTLNTLLEPQS
;
A
#
# COMPACT_ATOMS: atom_id res chain seq x y z
N MET A 1 22.06 19.55 -4.32
CA MET A 1 21.93 18.66 -5.48
C MET A 1 21.78 19.52 -6.70
N ASP A 2 22.49 19.22 -7.78
CA ASP A 2 22.15 19.77 -9.09
C ASP A 2 20.77 19.26 -9.55
N GLU A 3 20.21 19.93 -10.55
CA GLU A 3 18.87 19.66 -11.08
C GLU A 3 18.74 18.22 -11.62
N SER A 4 19.76 17.70 -12.29
CA SER A 4 19.75 16.33 -12.83
C SER A 4 19.73 15.28 -11.71
N THR A 5 20.51 15.46 -10.65
CA THR A 5 20.53 14.55 -9.51
C THR A 5 19.18 14.56 -8.78
N ALA A 6 18.51 15.72 -8.69
CA ALA A 6 17.17 15.84 -8.11
C ALA A 6 16.11 15.06 -8.88
N GLU A 7 16.12 15.16 -10.20
CA GLU A 7 15.19 14.39 -11.06
C GLU A 7 15.38 12.87 -10.89
N HIS A 8 16.62 12.40 -10.88
CA HIS A 8 16.92 10.98 -10.67
C HIS A 8 16.46 10.49 -9.29
N TYR A 9 16.72 11.29 -8.24
CA TYR A 9 16.28 10.98 -6.88
C TYR A 9 14.77 10.83 -6.80
N ASP A 10 14.02 11.80 -7.34
CA ASP A 10 12.55 11.78 -7.27
C ASP A 10 11.96 10.60 -8.04
N LYS A 11 12.53 10.26 -9.20
CA LYS A 11 12.12 9.09 -9.99
C LYS A 11 12.30 7.79 -9.21
N ILE A 12 13.50 7.55 -8.67
CA ILE A 12 13.81 6.33 -7.90
C ILE A 12 12.93 6.26 -6.64
N ARG A 13 12.77 7.38 -5.93
CA ARG A 13 11.91 7.46 -4.74
C ARG A 13 10.45 7.12 -5.07
N LEU A 14 9.95 7.57 -6.22
CA LEU A 14 8.59 7.27 -6.66
C LEU A 14 8.40 5.78 -6.99
N GLU A 15 9.38 5.15 -7.64
CA GLU A 15 9.36 3.71 -7.95
C GLU A 15 9.32 2.86 -6.66
N LEU A 16 10.16 3.20 -5.67
CA LEU A 16 10.15 2.55 -4.35
C LEU A 16 8.78 2.68 -3.66
N ARG A 17 8.20 3.87 -3.66
CA ARG A 17 6.87 4.12 -3.07
C ARG A 17 5.76 3.35 -3.77
N ARG A 18 5.78 3.26 -5.09
CA ARG A 18 4.79 2.50 -5.89
C ARG A 18 4.85 0.99 -5.63
N GLY A 19 6.01 0.43 -5.32
CA GLY A 19 6.13 -0.96 -4.88
C GLY A 19 5.49 -1.17 -3.50
N ALA A 20 5.87 -0.31 -2.54
CA ALA A 20 5.43 -0.43 -1.14
C ALA A 20 3.92 -0.21 -0.94
N ILE A 21 3.30 0.68 -1.72
CA ILE A 21 1.88 1.05 -1.55
C ILE A 21 0.92 -0.14 -1.67
N SER A 22 1.20 -1.10 -2.54
CA SER A 22 0.32 -2.26 -2.75
C SER A 22 0.33 -3.18 -1.52
N VAL A 23 1.52 -3.41 -0.94
CA VAL A 23 1.68 -4.20 0.28
C VAL A 23 1.05 -3.47 1.47
N ALA A 24 1.30 -2.17 1.60
CA ALA A 24 0.74 -1.33 2.66
C ALA A 24 -0.78 -1.30 2.63
N LEU A 25 -1.39 -1.21 1.45
CA LEU A 25 -2.84 -1.20 1.29
C LEU A 25 -3.45 -2.54 1.69
N LEU A 26 -2.87 -3.66 1.25
CA LEU A 26 -3.30 -5.00 1.70
C LEU A 26 -3.17 -5.12 3.23
N ALA A 27 -2.07 -4.65 3.82
CA ALA A 27 -1.87 -4.67 5.27
C ALA A 27 -2.90 -3.82 6.03
N ALA A 28 -3.21 -2.63 5.54
CA ALA A 28 -4.20 -1.73 6.14
C ALA A 28 -5.64 -2.27 6.04
N LEU A 29 -5.90 -3.19 5.11
CA LEU A 29 -7.19 -3.85 4.90
C LEU A 29 -7.36 -5.18 5.65
N ARG A 30 -6.45 -5.52 6.59
CA ARG A 30 -6.68 -6.63 7.54
C ARG A 30 -7.96 -6.44 8.34
N GLU A 31 -8.35 -5.19 8.56
CA GLU A 31 -9.60 -4.77 9.15
C GLU A 31 -10.44 -4.02 8.09
N PRO A 32 -11.77 -4.08 8.14
CA PRO A 32 -12.62 -3.34 7.21
C PRO A 32 -12.38 -1.83 7.26
N GLN A 33 -12.09 -1.22 6.11
CA GLN A 33 -11.90 0.23 5.97
C GLN A 33 -12.68 0.77 4.77
N TYR A 34 -13.15 2.02 4.86
CA TYR A 34 -13.66 2.76 3.70
C TYR A 34 -12.60 3.74 3.20
N GLY A 35 -12.76 4.27 1.99
CA GLY A 35 -11.70 5.02 1.29
C GLY A 35 -10.99 6.07 2.14
N TYR A 36 -11.74 6.93 2.83
CA TYR A 36 -11.16 7.96 3.69
C TYR A 36 -10.43 7.39 4.92
N SER A 37 -11.01 6.41 5.63
CA SER A 37 -10.34 5.83 6.82
C SER A 37 -9.08 5.06 6.44
N LEU A 38 -9.11 4.36 5.30
CA LEU A 38 -7.95 3.69 4.72
C LEU A 38 -6.84 4.69 4.37
N ARG A 39 -7.18 5.78 3.68
CA ARG A 39 -6.22 6.84 3.35
C ARG A 39 -5.59 7.42 4.61
N LYS A 40 -6.40 7.74 5.62
CA LYS A 40 -5.93 8.29 6.90
C LYS A 40 -4.91 7.34 7.55
N ARG A 41 -5.22 6.05 7.61
CA ARG A 41 -4.33 5.03 8.17
C ARG A 41 -3.00 4.90 7.41
N LEU A 42 -3.02 4.99 6.07
CA LEU A 42 -1.80 4.98 5.26
C LEU A 42 -0.93 6.22 5.51
N VAL A 43 -1.55 7.40 5.60
CA VAL A 43 -0.87 8.67 5.90
C VAL A 43 -0.24 8.64 7.29
N GLU A 44 -0.96 8.14 8.30
CA GLU A 44 -0.42 7.95 9.67
C GLU A 44 0.77 6.98 9.71
N ALA A 45 0.83 6.03 8.77
CA ALA A 45 1.97 5.14 8.58
C ALA A 45 3.10 5.73 7.71
N GLY A 46 3.02 7.00 7.32
CA GLY A 46 4.04 7.70 6.51
C GLY A 46 3.89 7.52 5.00
N LEU A 47 2.78 6.94 4.54
CA LEU A 47 2.47 6.74 3.12
C LEU A 47 1.35 7.66 2.67
N ASP A 48 1.72 8.80 2.08
CA ASP A 48 0.75 9.70 1.45
C ASP A 48 0.32 9.14 0.09
N VAL A 49 -0.99 9.03 -0.06
CA VAL A 49 -1.67 8.46 -1.23
C VAL A 49 -2.88 9.31 -1.53
N ASP A 50 -2.98 9.86 -2.73
CA ASP A 50 -4.16 10.58 -3.19
C ASP A 50 -5.30 9.64 -3.61
N GLU A 51 -6.51 10.18 -3.76
CA GLU A 51 -7.69 9.40 -4.16
C GLU A 51 -7.60 8.82 -5.57
N GLY A 52 -6.94 9.54 -6.50
CA GLY A 52 -6.70 9.11 -7.87
C GLY A 52 -5.77 7.90 -7.96
N THR A 53 -4.91 7.69 -6.96
CA THR A 53 -4.08 6.49 -6.81
C THR A 53 -4.82 5.41 -6.02
N LEU A 54 -5.49 5.78 -4.93
CA LEU A 54 -6.11 4.85 -3.99
C LEU A 54 -7.24 4.01 -4.64
N TYR A 55 -8.19 4.66 -5.30
CA TYR A 55 -9.38 3.96 -5.79
C TYR A 55 -9.11 3.04 -6.98
N PRO A 56 -8.27 3.40 -7.98
CA PRO A 56 -7.86 2.45 -9.01
C PRO A 56 -7.11 1.24 -8.43
N LEU A 57 -6.27 1.44 -7.42
CA LEU A 57 -5.56 0.35 -6.76
C LEU A 57 -6.51 -0.59 -6.01
N LEU A 58 -7.50 -0.06 -5.29
CA LEU A 58 -8.57 -0.84 -4.66
C LEU A 58 -9.33 -1.69 -5.68
N ARG A 59 -9.78 -1.08 -6.79
CA ARG A 59 -10.50 -1.78 -7.87
C ARG A 59 -9.64 -2.87 -8.49
N ARG A 60 -8.34 -2.62 -8.69
CA ARG A 60 -7.40 -3.62 -9.21
C ARG A 60 -7.26 -4.82 -8.27
N LEU A 61 -7.04 -4.58 -6.98
CA LEU A 61 -6.86 -5.65 -5.99
C LEU A 61 -8.15 -6.45 -5.75
N GLU A 62 -9.31 -5.80 -5.83
CA GLU A 62 -10.61 -6.47 -5.85
C GLU A 62 -10.81 -7.30 -7.12
N GLY A 63 -10.48 -6.76 -8.30
CA GLY A 63 -10.52 -7.50 -9.57
C GLY A 63 -9.55 -8.68 -9.64
N GLN A 64 -8.46 -8.64 -8.87
CA GLN A 64 -7.54 -9.76 -8.65
C GLN A 64 -8.06 -10.80 -7.63
N GLY A 65 -9.24 -10.59 -7.05
CA GLY A 65 -9.84 -11.50 -6.08
C GLY A 65 -9.13 -11.51 -4.73
N LEU A 66 -8.45 -10.42 -4.34
CA LEU A 66 -7.77 -10.31 -3.04
C LEU A 66 -8.62 -9.61 -1.97
N LEU A 67 -9.60 -8.82 -2.41
CA LEU A 67 -10.46 -8.04 -1.54
C LEU A 67 -11.92 -8.48 -1.66
N HIS A 68 -12.65 -8.36 -0.57
CA HIS A 68 -14.11 -8.21 -0.60
C HIS A 68 -14.48 -6.76 -0.32
N SER A 69 -15.62 -6.34 -0.87
CA SER A 69 -16.23 -5.08 -0.52
C SER A 69 -17.71 -5.22 -0.24
N GLU A 70 -18.22 -4.32 0.60
CA GLU A 70 -19.62 -4.26 0.98
C GLU A 70 -20.05 -2.80 1.14
N TRP A 71 -21.28 -2.51 0.74
CA TRP A 71 -21.90 -1.23 1.03
C TRP A 71 -22.50 -1.30 2.44
N ARG A 72 -22.12 -0.36 3.29
CA ARG A 72 -22.72 -0.18 4.61
C ARG A 72 -23.54 1.10 4.62
N GLU A 73 -24.79 0.99 5.06
CA GLU A 73 -25.66 2.13 5.29
C GLU A 73 -25.05 2.98 6.42
N MET A 74 -24.70 4.22 6.09
CA MET A 74 -24.10 5.18 6.99
C MET A 74 -24.73 6.53 6.68
N GLN A 75 -24.96 7.35 7.70
CA GLN A 75 -25.37 8.74 7.47
C GLN A 75 -24.15 9.63 7.23
N PRO A 76 -24.23 10.64 6.34
CA PRO A 76 -25.38 10.99 5.49
C PRO A 76 -25.46 10.18 4.17
N ARG A 77 -24.44 9.37 3.84
CA ARG A 77 -24.39 8.58 2.60
C ARG A 77 -23.76 7.21 2.85
N PRO A 78 -24.25 6.15 2.17
CA PRO A 78 -23.63 4.83 2.21
C PRO A 78 -22.14 4.87 1.90
N ARG A 79 -21.37 4.03 2.58
CA ARG A 79 -19.92 3.92 2.38
C ARG A 79 -19.58 2.50 1.95
N ARG A 80 -18.71 2.38 0.95
CA ARG A 80 -18.15 1.10 0.55
C ARG A 80 -16.94 0.78 1.43
N TYR A 81 -17.02 -0.31 2.16
CA TYR A 81 -15.94 -0.86 2.96
C TYR A 81 -15.24 -1.96 2.18
N TYR A 82 -13.93 -2.07 2.35
CA TYR A 82 -13.07 -3.08 1.78
C TYR A 82 -12.37 -3.84 2.90
N HIS A 83 -12.11 -5.12 2.70
CA HIS A 83 -11.27 -5.93 3.59
C HIS A 83 -10.65 -7.09 2.82
N LEU A 84 -9.57 -7.65 3.36
CA LEU A 84 -8.94 -8.85 2.79
C LEU A 84 -9.89 -10.05 2.87
N ASN A 85 -10.00 -10.77 1.75
CA ASN A 85 -10.59 -12.11 1.75
C ASN A 85 -9.53 -13.18 2.08
N ALA A 86 -9.90 -14.47 1.99
CA ALA A 86 -8.99 -15.56 2.29
C ALA A 86 -7.72 -15.58 1.39
N ASN A 87 -7.87 -15.27 0.10
CA ASN A 87 -6.73 -15.20 -0.83
C ASN A 87 -5.85 -13.98 -0.55
N GLY A 88 -6.46 -12.82 -0.30
CA GLY A 88 -5.73 -11.60 0.08
C GLY A 88 -4.89 -11.79 1.35
N LYS A 89 -5.41 -12.52 2.35
CA LYS A 89 -4.66 -12.85 3.56
C LYS A 89 -3.44 -13.73 3.28
N LYS A 90 -3.58 -14.74 2.40
CA LYS A 90 -2.46 -15.60 1.99
C LYS A 90 -1.40 -14.80 1.23
N VAL A 91 -1.81 -14.03 0.23
CA VAL A 91 -0.92 -13.18 -0.57
C VAL A 91 -0.18 -12.17 0.32
N LEU A 92 -0.87 -11.52 1.25
CA LEU A 92 -0.22 -10.60 2.19
C LEU A 92 0.81 -11.32 3.08
N ALA A 93 0.55 -12.56 3.48
CA ALA A 93 1.51 -13.32 4.29
C ALA A 93 2.79 -13.65 3.51
N GLU A 94 2.68 -14.03 2.23
CA GLU A 94 3.84 -14.22 1.33
C GLU A 94 4.60 -12.90 1.12
N LEU A 95 3.89 -11.84 0.71
CA LEU A 95 4.50 -10.52 0.49
C LEU A 95 5.19 -9.97 1.75
N GLY A 96 4.65 -10.26 2.94
CA GLY A 96 5.27 -9.88 4.20
C GLY A 96 6.58 -10.62 4.48
N ARG A 97 6.73 -11.87 3.99
CA ARG A 97 8.00 -12.60 4.06
C ARG A 97 9.00 -12.06 3.04
N ASP A 98 8.55 -11.85 1.80
CA ASP A 98 9.39 -11.29 0.74
C ASP A 98 9.92 -9.90 1.12
N TRP A 99 9.06 -9.05 1.70
CA TRP A 99 9.45 -7.73 2.18
C TRP A 99 10.52 -7.79 3.26
N LYS A 100 10.40 -8.71 4.22
CA LYS A 100 11.43 -8.88 5.26
C LYS A 100 12.76 -9.34 4.69
N ALA A 101 12.73 -10.28 3.74
CA ALA A 101 13.96 -10.75 3.08
C ALA A 101 14.63 -9.63 2.26
N LEU A 102 13.83 -8.83 1.57
CA LEU A 102 14.32 -7.66 0.83
C LEU A 102 14.92 -6.62 1.77
N ASP A 103 14.22 -6.29 2.86
CA ASP A 103 14.69 -5.34 3.89
C ASP A 103 16.04 -5.77 4.47
N MET A 104 16.19 -7.04 4.85
CA MET A 104 17.47 -7.59 5.32
C MET A 104 18.57 -7.44 4.26
N THR A 105 18.29 -7.80 3.02
CA THR A 105 19.25 -7.71 1.91
C THR A 105 19.69 -6.27 1.67
N LEU A 106 18.74 -5.33 1.62
CA LEU A 106 19.03 -3.92 1.40
C LEU A 106 19.80 -3.32 2.57
N ASN A 107 19.43 -3.62 3.82
CA ASN A 107 20.15 -3.12 4.99
C ASN A 107 21.61 -3.59 4.97
N THR A 108 21.88 -4.86 4.64
CA THR A 108 23.26 -5.35 4.47
C THR A 108 24.04 -4.62 3.37
N LEU A 109 23.40 -4.29 2.25
CA LEU A 109 24.06 -3.60 1.13
C LEU A 109 24.25 -2.10 1.35
N LEU A 110 23.39 -1.48 2.17
CA LEU A 110 23.42 -0.06 2.50
C LEU A 110 24.35 0.24 3.69
N GLU A 111 24.72 -0.76 4.48
CA GLU A 111 25.76 -0.64 5.49
C GLU A 111 27.09 -0.26 4.81
N PRO A 112 27.75 0.83 5.24
CA PRO A 112 29.06 1.19 4.71
C PRO A 112 30.05 0.07 4.96
N GLN A 113 30.65 -0.48 3.89
CA GLN A 113 31.83 -1.33 4.05
C GLN A 113 32.95 -0.45 4.62
N SER A 114 33.39 -0.80 5.83
CA SER A 114 34.50 -0.11 6.51
C SER A 114 35.81 -0.24 5.74
#